data_AF-A0AB39AR38-F1
#
_entry.id   AF-A0AB39AR38-F1
#
_cell.length_a   1.000
_cell.length_b   1.000
_cell.length_c   1.000
_cell.angle_alpha   90.00
_cell.angle_beta   90.00
_cell.angle_gamma   90.00
#
_symmetry.space_group_name_H-M   'P 1'
#
loop_
_entity.id
_entity.type
_entity.pdbx_description
1 polymer ?
#
loop_
_entity_poly.entity_id
_entity_poly.type
_entity_poly.pdbx_seq_one_letter_code
_entity_poly.pdbx_strand_id
1 'polypeptide(L)'
;MGIRLAMKKELMGLDNSDMLTADDVRKHLAQQVQEDTERGFSVISKFNDTHSQLVSGLKTKQSELVFERHRLFNEVLYNRQSVDAWLNNQIN
;
A
#
# COMPACT_ATOMS: atom_id res chain seq x y z
N MET A 1 14.01 5.44 -13.53
CA MET A 1 13.94 6.17 -12.24
C MET A 1 14.02 5.20 -11.05
N GLY A 2 15.06 4.36 -10.92
CA GLY A 2 15.05 3.21 -9.98
C GLY A 2 15.94 3.29 -8.74
N ILE A 3 16.97 4.15 -8.74
CA ILE A 3 18.02 4.11 -7.70
C ILE A 3 17.55 4.76 -6.38
N ARG A 4 16.74 5.83 -6.46
CA ARG A 4 16.27 6.54 -5.25
C ARG A 4 15.31 5.69 -4.42
N LEU A 5 14.48 4.87 -5.06
CA LEU A 5 13.49 4.06 -4.33
C LEU A 5 14.16 2.89 -3.60
N ALA A 6 15.10 2.21 -4.24
CA ALA A 6 15.87 1.12 -3.64
C ALA A 6 16.69 1.62 -2.45
N MET A 7 17.43 2.71 -2.64
CA MET A 7 18.23 3.31 -1.56
C MET A 7 17.35 3.86 -0.41
N LYS A 8 16.15 4.37 -0.72
CA LYS A 8 15.18 4.79 0.31
C LYS A 8 14.66 3.59 1.10
N LYS A 9 14.40 2.44 0.46
CA LYS A 9 13.98 1.21 1.15
C LYS A 9 15.08 0.65 2.06
N GLU A 10 16.32 0.63 1.58
CA GLU A 10 17.48 0.27 2.39
C GLU A 10 17.62 1.20 3.61
N LEU A 11 17.46 2.51 3.42
CA LEU A 11 17.49 3.51 4.51
C LEU A 11 16.31 3.41 5.48
N MET A 12 15.18 2.83 5.05
CA MET A 12 14.02 2.56 5.91
C MET A 12 14.11 1.19 6.62
N GLY A 13 15.17 0.41 6.37
CA GLY A 13 15.33 -0.92 6.96
C GLY A 13 14.26 -1.92 6.50
N LEU A 14 13.65 -1.68 5.33
CA LEU A 14 12.51 -2.46 4.83
C LEU A 14 12.93 -3.83 4.26
N ASP A 15 14.23 -4.07 4.05
CA ASP A 15 14.74 -5.33 3.47
C ASP A 15 14.40 -6.59 4.28
N ASN A 16 14.12 -6.46 5.58
CA ASN A 16 13.72 -7.56 6.46
C ASN A 16 12.32 -7.37 7.08
N SER A 17 11.54 -6.39 6.62
CA SER A 17 10.22 -6.13 7.18
C SER A 17 9.13 -6.53 6.20
N ASP A 18 8.03 -7.10 6.71
CA ASP A 18 6.81 -7.38 5.92
C ASP A 18 6.04 -6.10 5.52
N MET A 19 6.68 -4.93 5.62
CA MET A 19 6.08 -3.65 5.27
C MET A 19 6.33 -3.29 3.80
N LEU A 20 5.25 -2.87 3.14
CA LEU A 20 5.19 -2.46 1.76
C LEU A 20 4.97 -0.96 1.67
N THR A 21 5.64 -0.31 0.72
CA THR A 21 5.34 1.08 0.37
C THR A 21 4.04 1.15 -0.43
N ALA A 22 3.42 2.34 -0.51
CA ALA A 22 2.24 2.52 -1.36
C ALA A 22 2.48 2.13 -2.83
N ASP A 23 3.71 2.31 -3.33
CA ASP A 23 4.07 1.88 -4.68
C ASP A 23 4.14 0.36 -4.82
N ASP A 24 4.64 -0.34 -3.81
CA ASP A 24 4.65 -1.80 -3.77
C ASP A 24 3.24 -2.37 -3.67
N VAL A 25 2.38 -1.76 -2.84
CA VAL A 25 0.97 -2.14 -2.76
C VAL A 25 0.29 -1.99 -4.11
N ARG A 26 0.49 -0.87 -4.82
CA ARG A 26 -0.06 -0.68 -6.17
C ARG A 26 0.41 -1.76 -7.15
N LYS A 27 1.70 -2.14 -7.11
CA LYS A 27 2.24 -3.21 -7.95
C LYS A 27 1.66 -4.57 -7.59
N HIS A 28 1.56 -4.87 -6.30
CA HIS A 28 0.99 -6.12 -5.79
C HIS A 28 -0.49 -6.25 -6.17
N LEU A 29 -1.26 -5.18 -5.99
CA LEU A 29 -2.66 -5.10 -6.46
C LEU A 29 -2.73 -5.29 -7.97
N ALA A 30 -1.93 -4.57 -8.76
CA ALA A 30 -1.94 -4.69 -10.22
C ALA A 30 -1.58 -6.11 -10.72
N GLN A 31 -0.71 -6.84 -10.00
CA GLN A 31 -0.40 -8.25 -10.30
C GLN A 31 -1.55 -9.19 -9.93
N GLN A 32 -2.24 -8.95 -8.81
CA GLN A 32 -3.37 -9.77 -8.37
C GLN A 32 -4.59 -9.60 -9.27
N VAL A 33 -4.84 -8.40 -9.80
CA VAL A 33 -6.02 -8.12 -10.62
C VAL A 33 -5.73 -8.16 -12.14
N GLN A 34 -4.63 -8.79 -12.55
CA GLN A 34 -4.21 -8.90 -13.96
C GLN A 34 -5.25 -9.56 -14.87
N GLU A 35 -6.15 -10.37 -14.29
CA GLU A 35 -7.20 -11.09 -15.02
C GLU A 35 -8.50 -10.30 -15.20
N ASP A 36 -8.74 -9.25 -14.40
CA ASP A 36 -10.01 -8.49 -14.39
C ASP A 36 -9.70 -6.98 -14.35
N THR A 37 -9.40 -6.43 -15.53
CA THR A 37 -8.86 -5.06 -15.68
C THR A 37 -9.76 -4.00 -15.06
N GLU A 38 -11.09 -4.13 -15.19
CA GLU A 38 -12.05 -3.17 -14.64
C GLU A 38 -12.08 -3.22 -13.10
N ARG A 39 -12.08 -4.42 -12.52
CA ARG A 39 -11.94 -4.57 -11.06
C ARG A 39 -10.58 -4.08 -10.58
N GLY A 40 -9.52 -4.31 -11.33
CA GLY A 40 -8.16 -3.88 -10.99
C GLY A 40 -8.04 -2.37 -10.85
N PHE A 41 -8.60 -1.63 -11.82
CA PHE A 41 -8.67 -0.19 -11.74
C PHE A 41 -9.51 0.28 -10.54
N SER A 42 -10.65 -0.37 -10.28
CA SER A 42 -11.50 -0.03 -9.13
C SER A 42 -10.78 -0.21 -7.79
N VAL A 43 -10.11 -1.34 -7.58
CA VAL A 43 -9.37 -1.64 -6.35
C VAL A 43 -8.19 -0.67 -6.16
N ILE A 44 -7.42 -0.40 -7.20
CA ILE A 44 -6.31 0.56 -7.14
C ILE A 44 -6.82 1.97 -6.85
N SER A 45 -7.96 2.37 -7.44
CA SER A 45 -8.58 3.68 -7.17
C SER A 45 -9.00 3.78 -5.70
N LYS A 46 -9.71 2.78 -5.17
CA LYS A 46 -10.10 2.71 -3.75
C LYS A 46 -8.87 2.80 -2.84
N PHE A 47 -7.81 2.07 -3.15
CA PHE A 47 -6.56 2.14 -2.39
C PHE A 47 -5.95 3.55 -2.43
N ASN A 48 -5.92 4.20 -3.60
CA ASN A 48 -5.39 5.56 -3.73
C ASN A 48 -6.20 6.60 -2.95
N ASP A 49 -7.52 6.47 -2.94
CA ASP A 49 -8.40 7.33 -2.16
C ASP A 49 -8.15 7.13 -0.66
N THR A 50 -8.06 5.88 -0.20
CA THR A 50 -7.71 5.55 1.19
C THR A 50 -6.33 6.08 1.55
N HIS A 51 -5.32 5.84 0.72
CA HIS A 51 -3.95 6.31 0.96
C HIS A 51 -3.90 7.84 1.05
N SER A 52 -4.58 8.55 0.15
CA SER A 52 -4.63 10.01 0.17
C SER A 52 -5.31 10.54 1.44
N GLN A 53 -6.40 9.90 1.89
CA GLN A 53 -7.05 10.23 3.15
C GLN A 53 -6.12 9.98 4.35
N LEU A 54 -5.41 8.85 4.39
CA LEU A 54 -4.44 8.52 5.44
C LEU A 54 -3.28 9.51 5.50
N VAL A 55 -2.71 9.86 4.35
CA VAL A 55 -1.64 10.86 4.25
C VAL A 55 -2.12 12.23 4.73
N SER A 56 -3.36 12.60 4.36
CA SER A 56 -4.03 13.84 4.79
C SER A 56 -4.38 13.85 6.30
N GLY A 57 -4.26 12.72 7.00
CA GLY A 57 -4.57 12.61 8.43
C GLY A 57 -6.06 12.42 8.72
N LEU A 58 -6.87 12.16 7.70
CA LEU A 58 -8.25 11.71 7.89
C LEU A 58 -8.20 10.28 8.43
N LYS A 59 -8.73 10.08 9.63
CA LYS A 59 -8.94 8.74 10.20
C LYS A 59 -9.97 8.01 9.35
N THR A 60 -9.50 7.24 8.37
CA THR A 60 -10.38 6.39 7.59
C THR A 60 -10.90 5.27 8.50
N LYS A 61 -12.20 5.00 8.44
CA LYS A 61 -12.87 3.89 9.13
C LYS A 61 -12.43 2.50 8.63
N GLN A 62 -11.40 2.41 7.80
CA GLN A 62 -10.91 1.13 7.28
C GLN A 62 -10.03 0.45 8.34
N SER A 63 -10.69 -0.23 9.25
CA SER A 63 -10.16 -0.97 10.39
C SER A 63 -9.20 -2.11 10.05
N GLU A 64 -8.90 -2.35 8.77
CA GLU A 64 -8.21 -3.56 8.29
C GLU A 64 -6.84 -3.26 7.67
N LEU A 65 -6.62 -2.05 7.16
CA LEU A 65 -5.31 -1.64 6.65
C LEU A 65 -4.46 -1.18 7.83
N VAL A 66 -3.64 -2.09 8.37
CA VAL A 66 -2.61 -1.73 9.33
C VAL A 66 -1.53 -0.95 8.59
N PHE A 67 -1.38 0.31 8.98
CA PHE A 67 -0.39 1.22 8.41
C PHE A 67 0.53 1.76 9.50
N GLU A 68 1.78 1.95 9.14
CA GLU A 68 2.78 2.64 9.96
C GLU A 68 3.30 3.86 9.21
N ARG A 69 3.52 4.96 9.93
CA ARG A 69 4.08 6.17 9.33
C ARG A 69 5.56 6.25 9.65
N HIS A 70 6.39 6.15 8.63
CA HIS A 70 7.84 6.22 8.79
C HIS A 70 8.25 7.63 9.20
N ARG A 71 8.83 7.80 10.39
CA ARG A 71 9.15 9.11 10.99
C ARG A 71 10.11 9.94 10.14
N LEU A 72 11.11 9.31 9.51
CA LEU A 72 12.14 10.02 8.75
C LEU A 72 11.71 10.44 7.34
N PHE A 73 10.77 9.71 6.73
CA PHE A 73 10.38 9.93 5.33
C PHE A 73 8.92 10.39 5.20
N ASN A 74 8.21 10.54 6.32
CA ASN A 74 6.78 10.85 6.40
C ASN A 74 5.92 9.99 5.46
N GLU A 75 6.37 8.75 5.23
CA GLU A 75 5.79 7.84 4.26
C GLU A 75 4.90 6.83 4.98
N VAL A 76 3.76 6.52 4.38
CA VAL A 76 2.84 5.51 4.91
C VAL A 76 3.27 4.15 4.36
N LEU A 77 3.62 3.27 5.28
CA LEU A 77 3.97 1.88 5.06
C LEU A 77 2.78 1.01 5.46
N TYR A 78 2.59 -0.09 4.75
CA TYR A 78 1.48 -1.01 4.96
C TYR A 78 2.00 -2.40 5.23
N ASN A 79 1.42 -3.12 6.20
CA ASN A 79 1.74 -4.54 6.35
C ASN A 79 1.17 -5.33 5.16
N ARG A 80 1.99 -6.16 4.51
CA ARG A 80 1.56 -7.06 3.44
C ARG A 80 0.33 -7.89 3.81
N GLN A 81 0.32 -8.47 5.00
CA GLN A 81 -0.80 -9.31 5.46
C GLN A 81 -2.12 -8.52 5.55
N SER A 82 -2.05 -7.27 6.00
CA SER A 82 -3.21 -6.38 6.09
C SER A 82 -3.69 -5.92 4.72
N VAL A 83 -2.78 -5.70 3.78
CA VAL A 83 -3.11 -5.38 2.39
C VAL A 83 -3.81 -6.57 1.71
N ASP A 84 -3.31 -7.79 1.92
CA ASP A 84 -3.92 -9.01 1.39
C ASP A 84 -5.31 -9.24 1.98
N ALA A 85 -5.49 -9.05 3.29
CA ALA A 85 -6.79 -9.13 3.95
C ALA A 85 -7.79 -8.08 3.40
N TRP A 86 -7.34 -6.83 3.26
CA TRP A 86 -8.14 -5.76 2.69
C TRP A 86 -8.53 -6.06 1.23
N LEU A 87 -7.59 -6.56 0.43
CA LEU A 87 -7.82 -6.93 -0.97
C LEU A 87 -8.87 -8.04 -1.06
N ASN A 88 -8.76 -9.08 -0.24
CA ASN A 88 -9.75 -10.16 -0.19
C ASN A 88 -11.16 -9.64 0.15
N ASN A 89 -11.27 -8.63 1.02
CA ASN A 89 -12.55 -7.97 1.31
C ASN A 89 -13.06 -7.04 0.21
N GLN A 90 -12.22 -6.67 -0.77
CA GLN A 90 -12.67 -5.93 -1.96
C GLN A 90 -13.06 -6.86 -3.11
N ILE A 91 -12.56 -8.10 -3.12
CA ILE A 91 -12.80 -9.10 -4.17
C ILE A 91 -13.98 -10.02 -3.83
N ASN A 92 -14.18 -10.38 -2.56
CA ASN A 92 -15.36 -11.11 -2.07
C ASN A 92 -16.59 -10.20 -1.94
#